data_AF-A0A3D3GW36-F1
#
_entry.id   AF-A0A3D3GW36-F1
#
_cell.length_a   1.000
_cell.length_b   1.000
_cell.length_c   1.000
_cell.angle_alpha   90.00
_cell.angle_beta   90.00
_cell.angle_gamma   90.00
#
_symmetry.space_group_name_H-M   'P 1'
#
loop_
_entity.id
_entity.type
_entity.pdbx_description
1 polymer ?
#
loop_
_entity_poly.entity_id
_entity_poly.type
_entity_poly.pdbx_seq_one_letter_code
_entity_poly.pdbx_strand_id
1 'polypeptide(L)' 'MNLVQSIPSLTVAKFGGTSVADFEAMLRCAHIIKNNTSNRLIVVSASAGVTNYLVRLSQKNIP' A
#
# COMPACT_ATOMS: atom_id res chain seq x y z
N MET A 1 -25.38 1.78 32.76
CA MET A 1 -25.04 2.34 31.44
C MET A 1 -23.58 2.04 31.18
N ASN A 2 -23.29 1.00 30.40
CA ASN A 2 -21.91 0.70 30.00
C ASN A 2 -21.51 1.69 28.91
N LEU A 3 -20.63 2.62 29.26
CA LEU A 3 -19.93 3.47 28.29
C LEU A 3 -18.96 2.58 27.52
N VAL A 4 -19.44 1.93 26.46
CA VAL A 4 -18.55 1.37 25.45
C VAL A 4 -17.94 2.59 24.75
N GLN A 5 -16.74 2.96 25.16
CA GLN A 5 -15.97 3.99 24.45
C GLN A 5 -15.81 3.52 23.01
N SER A 6 -16.35 4.28 22.05
CA SER A 6 -16.09 3.98 20.64
C SER A 6 -14.62 4.27 20.39
N ILE A 7 -13.90 3.23 19.97
CA ILE A 7 -12.54 3.41 19.47
C ILE A 7 -12.66 4.22 18.18
N PRO A 8 -11.89 5.30 17.99
CA PRO A 8 -11.91 6.05 16.73
C PRO A 8 -11.69 5.12 15.55
N SER A 9 -12.57 5.16 14.54
CA SER A 9 -12.43 4.33 13.35
C SER A 9 -11.12 4.66 12.63
N LEU A 10 -10.24 3.68 12.49
CA LEU A 10 -9.00 3.81 11.75
C LEU A 10 -9.23 3.45 10.27
N THR A 11 -9.12 4.42 9.37
CA THR A 11 -9.12 4.13 7.93
C THR A 11 -7.73 3.69 7.49
N VAL A 12 -7.70 2.57 6.76
CA VAL A 12 -6.50 2.01 6.15
C VAL A 12 -6.68 2.00 4.64
N ALA A 13 -5.76 2.65 3.91
CA ALA A 13 -5.72 2.59 2.45
C ALA A 13 -4.63 1.63 2.01
N LYS A 14 -4.93 0.79 1.01
CA LYS A 14 -3.98 -0.19 0.46
C LYS A 14 -3.79 0.01 -1.03
N PHE A 15 -2.53 0.10 -1.45
CA PHE A 15 -2.14 0.25 -2.85
C PHE A 15 -1.39 -0.99 -3.34
N GLY A 16 -1.81 -1.53 -4.49
CA GLY A 16 -1.17 -2.69 -5.13
C GLY A 16 0.05 -2.29 -5.95
N GLY A 17 0.80 -3.27 -6.46
CA GLY A 17 2.06 -3.01 -7.16
C GLY A 17 1.94 -2.11 -8.39
N THR A 18 0.83 -2.17 -9.13
CA THR A 18 0.57 -1.26 -10.28
C THR A 18 0.28 0.17 -9.85
N SER A 19 -0.34 0.36 -8.68
CA SER A 19 -0.59 1.67 -8.09
C SER A 19 0.70 2.35 -7.63
N VAL A 20 1.76 1.58 -7.41
CA VAL A 20 3.09 2.08 -7.01
C VAL A 20 4.17 1.65 -8.01
N ALA A 21 3.81 1.46 -9.29
CA ALA A 21 4.72 0.94 -10.31
C ALA A 21 5.85 1.92 -10.65
N ASP A 22 5.53 3.20 -10.75
CA ASP A 22 6.40 4.28 -11.18
C ASP A 22 6.03 5.58 -10.47
N PHE A 23 6.79 6.64 -10.74
CA PHE A 23 6.61 7.95 -10.14
C PHE A 23 5.19 8.51 -10.34
N GLU A 24 4.64 8.42 -11.55
CA GLU A 24 3.32 8.96 -11.88
C GLU A 24 2.19 8.18 -11.20
N ALA A 25 2.32 6.86 -11.09
CA ALA A 25 1.39 6.02 -10.34
C ALA A 25 1.41 6.36 -8.84
N MET A 26 2.60 6.55 -8.25
CA MET A 26 2.74 6.95 -6.86
C MET A 26 2.18 8.36 -6.61
N LEU A 27 2.36 9.30 -7.55
CA LEU A 27 1.80 10.64 -7.45
C LEU A 27 0.27 10.62 -7.43
N ARG A 28 -0.36 9.81 -8.29
CA ARG A 28 -1.82 9.57 -8.25
C ARG A 28 -2.27 9.00 -6.91
N CYS A 29 -1.52 8.07 -6.32
CA CYS A 29 -1.81 7.55 -4.98
C CYS A 29 -1.70 8.64 -3.91
N ALA A 30 -0.66 9.48 -3.96
CA ALA A 30 -0.49 10.58 -3.03
C ALA A 30 -1.66 11.57 -3.09
N HIS A 31 -2.21 11.84 -4.27
CA HIS A 31 -3.43 12.65 -4.42
C HIS A 31 -4.65 11.99 -3.76
N ILE A 32 -4.86 10.69 -3.94
CA ILE A 32 -5.95 9.95 -3.28
C ILE A 32 -5.81 10.02 -1.76
N ILE A 33 -4.59 9.84 -1.23
CA ILE A 33 -4.30 9.89 0.21
C ILE A 33 -4.58 11.28 0.76
N LYS A 34 -4.04 12.32 0.11
CA LYS A 34 -4.17 13.71 0.54
C LYS A 34 -5.62 14.19 0.55
N ASN A 35 -6.44 13.69 -0.37
CA ASN A 35 -7.85 14.08 -0.50
C ASN A 35 -8.78 13.40 0.53
N ASN A 36 -8.28 12.48 1.36
CA ASN A 36 -9.05 11.85 2.41
C ASN A 36 -8.29 11.87 3.74
N THR A 37 -8.66 12.83 4.59
CA THR A 37 -8.04 13.07 5.91
C THR A 37 -8.26 11.93 6.92
N SER A 38 -9.18 11.00 6.65
CA SER A 38 -9.36 9.82 7.50
C SER A 38 -8.26 8.77 7.32
N ASN A 39 -7.54 8.79 6.19
CA ASN A 39 -6.43 7.89 5.93
C ASN A 39 -5.27 8.17 6.90
N ARG A 40 -5.07 7.29 7.88
CA ARG A 40 -3.99 7.41 8.87
C ARG A 40 -2.95 6.31 8.76
N LEU A 41 -3.25 5.24 8.02
CA LEU A 41 -2.32 4.16 7.71
C LEU A 41 -2.42 3.80 6.23
N ILE A 42 -1.26 3.77 5.58
CA ILE A 42 -1.13 3.39 4.18
C ILE A 42 -0.31 2.10 4.11
N VAL A 43 -0.86 1.07 3.49
CA VAL A 43 -0.19 -0.19 3.24
C VAL A 43 0.12 -0.29 1.75
N VAL A 44 1.36 -0.61 1.41
CA VAL A 44 1.80 -0.73 0.01
C VAL A 44 2.36 -2.11 -0.26
N SER A 45 2.13 -2.61 -1.47
CA SER A 45 2.95 -3.68 -2.05
C SER A 45 4.27 -3.11 -2.57
N ALA A 46 5.23 -3.98 -2.93
CA ALA A 46 6.35 -3.55 -3.77
C ALA A 46 5.86 -3.10 -5.16
N SER A 47 6.64 -2.27 -5.84
CA SER A 47 6.37 -1.82 -7.22
C SER A 47 6.17 -3.00 -8.18
N ALA A 48 5.34 -2.79 -9.21
CA ALA A 48 4.97 -3.81 -10.17
C ALA A 48 6.19 -4.61 -10.67
N GLY A 49 6.09 -5.94 -10.64
CA GLY A 49 7.17 -6.84 -11.07
C GLY A 49 8.29 -7.05 -10.06
N VAL A 50 8.54 -6.14 -9.11
CA VAL A 50 9.68 -6.24 -8.16
C VAL A 50 9.62 -7.53 -7.35
N THR A 51 8.47 -7.89 -6.77
CA THR A 51 8.34 -9.14 -6.02
C THR A 51 8.62 -10.36 -6.90
N ASN A 52 8.21 -10.33 -8.18
CA ASN A 52 8.49 -11.43 -9.10
C ASN A 52 9.99 -11.52 -9.41
N TYR A 53 10.68 -10.39 -9.55
CA TYR A 53 12.13 -10.36 -9.70
C TYR A 53 12.85 -10.90 -8.46
N LEU A 54 12.40 -10.54 -7.25
CA LEU A 54 12.96 -11.07 -6.01
C LEU A 54 12.69 -12.58 -5.85
N VAL A 55 11.49 -13.04 -6.19
CA VAL A 55 11.14 -14.47 -6.22
C VAL A 55 11.98 -15.21 -7.24
N ARG A 56 12.30 -14.59 -8.38
CA ARG A 56 13.24 -15.17 -9.33
C ARG A 56 14.63 -15.27 -8.71
N LEU A 57 15.14 -14.18 -8.14
CA LEU A 57 16.46 -14.10 -7.51
C LEU A 57 16.66 -15.03 -6.30
N SER A 58 15.59 -15.51 -5.68
CA SER A 58 15.68 -16.48 -4.59
C SER A 58 15.80 -17.94 -5.05
N GLN A 59 15.65 -18.22 -6.35
CA GLN A 59 15.73 -19.58 -6.87
C GLN A 59 17.20 -20.05 -6.95
N LYS A 60 17.47 -21.31 -6.56
CA LYS A 60 18.82 -21.89 -6.50
C LYS A 60 19.56 -21.86 -7.84
N ASN A 61 18.83 -22.03 -8.94
CA ASN A 61 19.38 -22.14 -10.30
C ASN A 61 18.72 -21.11 -11.21
N ILE A 62 18.98 -19.84 -10.97
CA ILE A 62 18.62 -18.78 -11.90
C ILE A 62 19.59 -18.88 -13.09
N PRO A 63 19.15 -19.18 -14.33
CA PRO A 63 19.97 -18.87 -15.49
C PRO A 63 20.32 -17.38 -15.52
#